data_AF-A0A973ZEH2-F1
#
_entry.id   AF-A0A973ZEH2-F1
#
_cell.length_a   1.000
_cell.length_b   1.000
_cell.length_c   1.000
_cell.angle_alpha   90.00
_cell.angle_beta   90.00
_cell.angle_gamma   90.00
#
_symmetry.space_group_name_H-M   'P 1'
#
loop_
_entity.id
_entity.type
_entity.pdbx_description
1 polymer ?
#
loop_
_entity_poly.entity_id
_entity_poly.type
_entity_poly.pdbx_seq_one_letter_code
_entity_poly.pdbx_strand_id
1 'polypeptide(L)'
;SGGHAFWEISTASHVDFPQLARIIEVVDNGDGTISLFTTLIESAAPHRTNFTDLSQTGLAALYRELSLNAPGARSTLGGDRKDRNTELVLKKG
;
A
#
# COMPACT_ATOMS: atom_id res chain seq x y z
N SER A 1 11.40 -15.25 -30.91
CA SER A 1 10.14 -14.49 -30.78
C SER A 1 10.23 -13.67 -29.51
N GLY A 2 10.56 -12.38 -29.63
CA GLY A 2 10.77 -11.46 -28.51
C GLY A 2 9.44 -11.07 -27.87
N GLY A 3 8.98 -11.87 -26.90
CA GLY A 3 7.70 -11.70 -26.24
C GLY A 3 7.67 -10.42 -25.40
N HIS A 4 7.00 -9.40 -25.89
CA HIS A 4 6.54 -8.29 -25.05
C HIS A 4 5.45 -8.83 -24.12
N ALA A 5 5.78 -9.00 -22.84
CA ALA A 5 4.80 -9.36 -21.82
C ALA A 5 4.12 -8.08 -21.32
N PHE A 6 2.80 -8.02 -21.46
CA PHE A 6 1.99 -7.01 -20.78
C PHE A 6 1.75 -7.45 -19.34
N TRP A 7 1.89 -6.52 -18.40
CA TRP A 7 1.62 -6.74 -16.99
C TRP A 7 0.58 -5.75 -16.52
N GLU A 8 -0.31 -6.23 -15.65
CA GLU A 8 -1.30 -5.40 -14.97
C GLU A 8 -1.08 -5.51 -13.46
N ILE A 9 -1.14 -4.38 -12.77
CA ILE A 9 -1.15 -4.32 -11.31
C ILE A 9 -2.55 -3.85 -10.90
N SER A 10 -3.34 -4.75 -10.34
CA SER A 10 -4.64 -4.43 -9.74
C SER A 10 -4.45 -4.15 -8.25
N THR A 11 -4.56 -2.89 -7.83
CA THR A 11 -4.48 -2.54 -6.40
C THR A 11 -5.85 -2.70 -5.75
N ALA A 12 -6.02 -3.73 -4.91
CA ALA A 12 -7.27 -3.97 -4.17
C ALA A 12 -7.48 -3.04 -2.94
N SER A 13 -6.64 -2.01 -2.74
CA SER A 13 -6.37 -1.41 -1.43
C SER A 13 -7.44 -0.47 -0.85
N HIS A 14 -8.54 -0.18 -1.54
CA HIS A 14 -9.57 0.71 -1.00
C HIS A 14 -10.51 0.05 0.03
N VAL A 15 -10.49 -1.28 0.17
CA VAL A 15 -11.44 -1.97 1.07
C VAL A 15 -10.96 -1.95 2.52
N ASP A 16 -9.66 -2.19 2.77
CA ASP A 16 -9.17 -2.41 4.14
C ASP A 16 -8.38 -1.22 4.72
N PHE A 17 -7.55 -0.56 3.91
CA PHE A 17 -6.69 0.53 4.36
C PHE A 17 -6.63 1.66 3.31
N PRO A 18 -7.75 2.31 3.01
CA PRO A 18 -7.83 3.31 1.93
C PRO A 18 -6.92 4.52 2.19
N GLN A 19 -6.49 4.75 3.44
CA GLN A 19 -5.54 5.79 3.80
C GLN A 19 -4.08 5.51 3.41
N LEU A 20 -3.76 4.27 3.02
CA LEU A 20 -2.41 3.91 2.59
C LEU A 20 -2.26 4.13 1.09
N ALA A 21 -1.16 4.76 0.70
CA ALA A 21 -0.70 4.77 -0.68
C ALA A 21 0.28 3.63 -0.92
N ARG A 22 0.46 3.23 -2.17
CA ARG A 22 1.38 2.16 -2.57
C ARG A 22 2.44 2.69 -3.53
N ILE A 23 3.70 2.44 -3.21
CA ILE A 23 4.83 2.65 -4.12
C ILE A 23 5.12 1.33 -4.83
N ILE A 24 5.38 1.40 -6.13
CA ILE A 24 5.92 0.28 -6.91
C ILE A 24 7.37 0.62 -7.23
N GLU A 25 8.30 -0.12 -6.64
CA GLU A 25 9.73 0.08 -6.82
C GLU A 25 10.30 -1.04 -7.69
N VAL A 26 11.04 -0.66 -8.74
CA VAL A 26 11.70 -1.61 -9.64
C VAL A 26 13.19 -1.63 -9.30
N VAL A 27 13.69 -2.79 -8.91
CA VAL A 27 15.07 -2.95 -8.45
C VAL A 27 15.79 -3.97 -9.32
N ASP A 28 16.98 -3.61 -9.79
CA ASP A 28 17.93 -4.56 -10.36
C ASP A 28 18.70 -5.23 -9.22
N ASN A 29 18.59 -6.56 -9.11
CA ASN A 29 19.22 -7.33 -8.03
C ASN A 29 20.70 -7.67 -8.29
N GLY A 30 21.23 -7.37 -9.47
CA GLY A 30 22.62 -7.64 -9.86
C GLY A 30 22.94 -9.11 -10.16
N ASP A 31 21.98 -10.02 -9.98
CA ASP A 31 22.14 -11.48 -10.10
C ASP A 31 21.39 -12.07 -11.31
N GLY A 32 20.99 -11.21 -12.25
CA GLY A 32 20.16 -11.60 -13.39
C GLY A 32 18.65 -11.61 -13.08
N THR A 33 18.22 -11.07 -11.93
CA THR A 33 16.81 -10.85 -11.61
C THR A 33 16.45 -9.37 -11.41
N ILE A 34 15.16 -9.07 -11.47
CA ILE A 34 14.54 -7.79 -11.11
C ILE A 34 13.48 -8.06 -10.06
N SER A 35 13.37 -7.18 -9.07
CA SER A 35 12.30 -7.20 -8.06
C SER A 35 11.33 -6.04 -8.26
N LEU A 36 10.03 -6.33 -8.11
CA LEU A 36 8.99 -5.33 -7.91
C LEU A 36 8.57 -5.35 -6.44
N PHE A 37 8.91 -4.29 -5.70
CA PHE A 37 8.43 -4.11 -4.33
C PHE A 37 7.16 -3.27 -4.31
N THR A 38 6.21 -3.63 -3.44
CA THR A 38 4.89 -2.98 -3.34
C THR A 38 4.66 -2.30 -1.98
N THR A 39 5.62 -1.47 -1.56
CA THR A 39 5.65 -0.83 -0.25
C THR A 39 4.42 0.06 -0.01
N LEU A 40 3.65 -0.23 1.04
CA LEU A 40 2.63 0.67 1.55
C LEU A 40 3.26 1.79 2.38
N ILE A 41 2.82 3.01 2.13
CA ILE A 41 3.20 4.22 2.86
C ILE A 41 1.94 4.90 3.42
N GLU A 42 2.12 5.69 4.47
CA GLU A 42 1.05 6.44 5.11
C GLU A 42 1.47 7.90 5.31
N SER A 43 0.48 8.78 5.52
CA SER A 43 0.73 10.16 5.92
C SER A 43 1.53 10.25 7.23
N ALA A 44 2.45 11.21 7.30
CA ALA A 44 3.18 11.55 8.53
C ALA A 44 2.32 12.35 9.54
N ALA A 45 1.03 12.55 9.27
CA ALA A 45 0.11 13.22 10.18
C ALA A 45 0.00 12.49 11.54
N PRO A 46 -0.43 13.18 12.61
CA PRO A 46 -0.71 12.55 13.90
C PRO A 46 -1.74 11.41 13.81
N HIS A 47 -1.66 10.45 14.75
CA HIS A 47 -2.64 9.36 14.82
C HIS A 47 -4.02 9.80 15.33
N ARG A 48 -4.07 10.82 16.21
CA ARG A 48 -5.32 11.38 16.74
C ARG A 48 -5.70 12.63 15.95
N THR A 49 -6.95 12.71 15.52
CA THR A 49 -7.48 13.88 14.83
C THR A 49 -7.81 15.01 15.80
N ASN A 50 -7.47 16.24 15.42
CA ASN A 50 -8.13 17.43 15.95
C ASN A 50 -9.24 17.83 14.96
N PHE A 51 -10.51 17.66 15.35
CA PHE A 51 -11.65 17.90 14.45
C PHE A 51 -11.83 19.35 14.01
N THR A 52 -11.13 20.31 14.62
CA THR A 52 -11.14 21.71 14.19
C THR A 52 -9.98 22.07 13.26
N ASP A 53 -9.01 21.18 13.06
CA ASP A 53 -7.87 21.40 12.18
C ASP A 53 -8.20 20.90 10.77
N LEU A 54 -8.50 21.85 9.88
CA LEU A 54 -8.82 21.59 8.47
C LEU A 54 -7.62 21.82 7.55
N SER A 55 -6.41 21.91 8.09
CA SER A 55 -5.18 21.91 7.29
C SER A 55 -4.97 20.56 6.59
N GLN A 56 -4.04 20.50 5.64
CA GLN A 56 -3.69 19.24 4.97
C GLN A 56 -3.31 18.14 5.99
N THR A 57 -2.53 18.49 7.02
CA THR A 57 -2.15 17.53 8.07
C THR A 57 -3.34 17.11 8.92
N GLY A 58 -4.21 18.05 9.30
CA GLY A 58 -5.43 17.77 10.05
C GLY A 58 -6.41 16.87 9.29
N LEU A 59 -6.64 17.15 8.00
CA LEU A 59 -7.47 16.33 7.12
C LEU A 59 -6.86 14.94 6.87
N ALA A 60 -5.53 14.82 6.77
CA ALA A 60 -4.87 13.53 6.67
C ALA A 60 -5.00 12.69 7.96
N ALA A 61 -4.96 13.32 9.14
CA ALA A 61 -5.25 12.65 10.40
C ALA A 61 -6.72 12.19 10.47
N LEU A 62 -7.66 13.05 10.06
CA LEU A 62 -9.08 12.72 10.00
C LEU A 62 -9.36 11.53 9.08
N TYR A 63 -8.74 11.50 7.90
CA TYR A 63 -8.91 10.39 6.95
C TYR A 63 -8.42 9.06 7.53
N ARG A 64 -7.29 9.04 8.24
CA ARG A 64 -6.81 7.85 8.95
C ARG A 64 -7.81 7.36 9.98
N GLU A 65 -8.35 8.26 10.81
CA GLU A 65 -9.32 7.89 11.85
C GLU A 65 -10.62 7.33 11.27
N LEU A 66 -11.15 7.95 10.21
CA LEU A 66 -12.32 7.44 9.49
C LEU A 66 -12.07 6.07 8.86
N SER A 67 -10.86 5.83 8.33
CA SER A 67 -10.51 4.55 7.72
C SER A 67 -10.46 3.39 8.71
N LEU A 68 -10.28 3.66 10.01
CA LEU A 68 -10.35 2.66 11.07
C LEU A 68 -11.77 2.48 11.63
N ASN A 69 -12.72 3.33 11.25
CA ASN A 69 -14.11 3.23 11.67
C ASN A 69 -14.85 2.19 10.83
N ALA A 70 -14.57 0.91 11.07
CA ALA A 70 -15.17 -0.23 10.36
C ALA A 70 -16.00 -1.13 11.30
N PRO A 71 -17.21 -0.69 11.75
CA PRO A 71 -18.11 -1.52 12.52
C PRO A 71 -18.45 -2.82 11.79
N GLY A 72 -18.28 -3.96 12.46
CA GLY A 72 -18.55 -5.28 11.87
C GLY A 72 -17.45 -5.82 10.96
N ALA A 73 -16.27 -5.18 10.91
CA ALA A 73 -15.11 -5.70 10.19
C ALA A 73 -14.76 -7.13 10.62
N ARG A 74 -14.50 -8.00 9.64
CA ARG A 74 -13.99 -9.37 9.87
C ARG A 74 -12.50 -9.39 9.61
N SER A 75 -11.71 -9.63 10.65
CA SER A 75 -10.25 -9.73 10.56
C SER A 75 -9.73 -11.14 10.27
N THR A 76 -10.61 -12.14 10.17
CA THR A 76 -10.22 -13.56 10.10
C THR A 76 -9.43 -13.93 8.84
N LEU A 77 -9.49 -13.11 7.79
CA LEU A 77 -8.75 -13.31 6.53
C LEU A 77 -7.81 -12.12 6.20
N GLY A 78 -7.49 -11.28 7.19
CA GLY A 78 -6.76 -10.03 6.96
C GLY A 78 -5.24 -10.16 6.77
N GLY A 79 -4.68 -11.36 6.95
CA GLY A 79 -3.23 -11.58 6.96
C GLY A 79 -2.50 -10.95 8.14
N ASP A 80 -1.18 -11.13 8.19
CA ASP A 80 -0.29 -10.54 9.18
C ASP A 80 0.20 -9.16 8.73
N ARG A 81 0.77 -8.38 9.67
CA ARG A 81 1.33 -7.04 9.36
C ARG A 81 2.37 -7.07 8.23
N LYS A 82 3.12 -8.17 8.10
CA LYS A 82 4.16 -8.35 7.07
C LYS A 82 3.58 -8.60 5.68
N ASP A 83 2.35 -9.09 5.58
CA ASP A 83 1.72 -9.45 4.30
C ASP A 83 1.25 -8.22 3.50
N ARG A 84 1.34 -7.03 4.10
CA ARG A 84 0.98 -5.75 3.48
C ARG A 84 1.88 -5.35 2.32
N ASN A 85 3.15 -5.73 2.38
CA ASN A 85 4.17 -5.44 1.38
C ASN A 85 4.63 -6.75 0.75
N THR A 86 4.72 -6.78 -0.57
CA THR A 86 5.15 -7.96 -1.31
C THR A 86 6.32 -7.64 -2.23
N GLU A 87 7.09 -8.68 -2.54
CA GLU A 87 8.12 -8.68 -3.56
C GLU A 87 7.73 -9.68 -4.65
N LEU A 88 7.76 -9.24 -5.91
CA LEU A 88 7.71 -10.13 -7.06
C LEU A 88 9.09 -10.16 -7.72
N VAL A 89 9.74 -11.33 -7.72
CA VAL A 89 11.04 -11.54 -8.35
C VAL A 89 10.86 -12.12 -9.75
N LEU A 90 11.50 -11.50 -10.73
CA LEU A 90 11.45 -11.87 -12.14
C LEU A 90 12.87 -12.07 -12.70
N LYS A 91 13.04 -12.97 -13.67
CA LYS A 91 14.30 -13.07 -14.40
C LYS A 91 14.45 -11.88 -15.36
N LYS A 92 15.67 -11.37 -15.52
CA LYS A 92 16.01 -10.46 -16.62
C LYS A 92 15.93 -11.21 -17.95
N GLY A 93 15.37 -10.54 -18.95
CA GLY A 93 15.30 -11.02 -20.34
C GLY A 93 16.64 -10.94 -21.05
#